data_AF-A0A1E3NM74-F1
#
_entry.id   AF-A0A1E3NM74-F1
#
_cell.length_a   1.000
_cell.length_b   1.000
_cell.length_c   1.000
_cell.angle_alpha   90.00
_cell.angle_beta   90.00
_cell.angle_gamma   90.00
#
_symmetry.space_group_name_H-M   'P 1'
#
loop_
_entity.id
_entity.type
_entity.pdbx_description
1 polymer ?
#
loop_
_entity_poly.entity_id
_entity_poly.type
_entity_poly.pdbx_seq_one_letter_code
_entity_poly.pdbx_strand_id
1 'polypeptide(L)'
;MSQYKLQKNEVEVKLPSPSPDSQTYISCILSKPETDVHPETCRAAMLMHGIGGQKNYCYHSKLARKLSREQGMFVVRFDFRNCGDSSKTGVLGRTLQDDLEDMSTVYNWLTGGGFEGKKLYVDTLIGHSRGVVDVFNWQLQNQNKFVINLVACSGRFIGSGLPHSIKKLHPNFEKEGGHYIQGFQDGAYRKVWVPLKETESLGVLNMITVKNITQDTDTLSVYGSREQVIPLPDAAHYFNALAGRNTLILIPDADHCFRGVEKIPENEWETYGKPIAKPAGVVDYNPEVAEKVAEWMSSEKMHQRFYEKTKNIHKFLPRWKEVDGVANFRDIGGWNTLDGKVVRPNVAFRSAHLSTVTAKGIETLKKLGVKKVFDMRSPIESEHFKENVLSTPSGIEVVHLSEQSKGNSTLQNELFSKTLIKAALRSNAVSYVPLLETAIPTYKPIFEHLRDDIDTPIVFHCSLGKDRTGIITILLLLLCNVDPLIVAQESALSKVGVEALRPEMQHFFTAKTIDSGAEQYIKDNKPSPEWSLAKDGVDNILSIDSNAVLETITLLQNQYGGAEAYLTNKLGLSAADIAAIRKNLLFTP
;
A
#
# COMPACT_ATOMS: atom_id res chain seq x y z
N MET A 1 -27.55 -17.51 14.29
CA MET A 1 -26.22 -18.09 14.00
C MET A 1 -26.09 -18.08 12.48
N SER A 2 -25.07 -17.41 11.96
CA SER A 2 -24.90 -17.25 10.52
C SER A 2 -24.78 -18.64 9.85
N GLN A 3 -25.52 -18.88 8.77
CA GLN A 3 -25.50 -20.16 8.03
C GLN A 3 -24.27 -20.30 7.12
N TYR A 4 -23.25 -19.44 7.27
CA TYR A 4 -22.10 -19.42 6.38
C TYR A 4 -21.05 -20.41 6.84
N LYS A 5 -20.66 -21.29 5.93
CA LYS A 5 -19.48 -22.12 6.12
C LYS A 5 -18.23 -21.24 5.93
N LEU A 6 -17.62 -20.84 7.04
CA LEU A 6 -16.33 -20.14 7.02
C LEU A 6 -15.29 -20.98 6.28
N GLN A 7 -14.42 -20.29 5.54
CA GLN A 7 -13.23 -20.93 4.99
C GLN A 7 -12.22 -21.26 6.10
N LYS A 8 -11.27 -22.15 5.81
CA LYS A 8 -10.24 -22.59 6.79
C LYS A 8 -9.42 -21.43 7.35
N ASN A 9 -9.20 -20.39 6.55
CA ASN A 9 -8.44 -19.20 6.91
C ASN A 9 -9.31 -18.05 7.45
N GLU A 10 -10.62 -18.25 7.63
CA GLU A 10 -11.54 -17.23 8.13
C GLU A 10 -11.85 -17.41 9.61
N VAL A 11 -12.01 -16.30 10.33
CA VAL A 11 -12.43 -16.28 11.73
C VAL A 11 -13.55 -15.24 11.93
N GLU A 12 -14.58 -15.60 12.70
CA GLU A 12 -15.58 -14.64 13.16
C GLU A 12 -15.04 -13.84 14.35
N VAL A 13 -15.27 -12.53 14.33
CA VAL A 13 -14.87 -11.60 15.39
C VAL A 13 -16.06 -10.73 15.74
N LYS A 14 -16.29 -10.49 17.04
CA LYS A 14 -17.29 -9.54 17.53
C LYS A 14 -16.58 -8.40 18.23
N LEU A 15 -16.71 -7.19 17.70
CA LEU A 15 -16.12 -5.99 18.26
C LEU A 15 -17.17 -5.24 19.09
N PRO A 16 -16.82 -4.67 20.25
CA PRO A 16 -17.73 -3.78 20.96
C PRO A 16 -18.20 -2.65 20.05
N SER A 17 -19.52 -2.46 19.93
CA SER A 17 -20.06 -1.32 19.21
C SER A 17 -19.82 -0.04 20.03
N PRO A 18 -19.56 1.11 19.39
CA PRO A 18 -19.36 2.37 20.12
C PRO A 18 -20.69 3.00 20.60
N SER A 19 -21.81 2.28 20.46
CA SER A 19 -23.11 2.64 21.04
C SER A 19 -23.04 2.69 22.58
N PRO A 20 -23.84 3.55 23.25
CA PRO A 20 -23.88 3.66 24.72
C PRO A 20 -24.27 2.38 25.46
N ASP A 21 -24.85 1.41 24.77
CA ASP A 21 -25.26 0.12 25.32
C ASP A 21 -24.10 -0.88 25.32
N SER A 22 -23.63 -1.23 26.51
CA SER A 22 -22.45 -2.06 26.78
C SER A 22 -22.54 -3.51 26.31
N GLN A 23 -23.70 -3.97 25.81
CA GLN A 23 -23.89 -5.32 25.27
C GLN A 23 -23.93 -5.38 23.73
N THR A 24 -23.67 -4.27 23.03
CA THR A 24 -23.82 -4.19 21.58
C THR A 24 -22.51 -4.47 20.84
N TYR A 25 -22.57 -5.12 19.68
CA TYR A 25 -21.38 -5.52 18.92
C TYR A 25 -21.52 -5.38 17.41
N ILE A 26 -20.36 -5.26 16.75
CA ILE A 26 -20.15 -5.31 15.30
C ILE A 26 -19.63 -6.71 14.93
N SER A 27 -20.37 -7.44 14.11
CA SER A 27 -20.01 -8.77 13.61
C SER A 27 -19.10 -8.65 12.41
N CYS A 28 -17.93 -9.28 12.50
CA CYS A 28 -16.88 -9.28 11.49
C CYS A 28 -16.51 -10.70 11.09
N ILE A 29 -16.03 -10.87 9.85
CA ILE A 29 -15.25 -12.01 9.40
C ILE A 29 -13.89 -11.47 8.96
N LEU A 30 -12.82 -12.01 9.55
CA LEU A 30 -11.44 -11.75 9.14
C LEU A 30 -10.95 -12.94 8.30
N SER A 31 -10.63 -12.70 7.04
CA SER A 31 -9.88 -13.63 6.18
C SER A 31 -8.38 -13.41 6.39
N LYS A 32 -7.67 -14.46 6.80
CA LYS A 32 -6.22 -14.43 7.01
C LYS A 32 -5.47 -14.85 5.73
N PRO A 33 -4.21 -14.40 5.55
CA PRO A 33 -3.38 -14.84 4.45
C PRO A 33 -3.25 -16.37 4.34
N GLU A 34 -3.31 -16.91 3.12
CA GLU A 34 -3.03 -18.33 2.84
C GLU A 34 -1.52 -18.49 2.54
N THR A 35 -0.76 -18.79 3.59
CA THR A 35 0.72 -18.76 3.58
C THR A 35 1.39 -19.80 2.67
N ASP A 36 0.64 -20.79 2.20
CA ASP A 36 1.07 -21.78 1.21
C ASP A 36 1.11 -21.21 -0.22
N VAL A 37 0.46 -20.08 -0.48
CA VAL A 37 0.39 -19.44 -1.80
C VAL A 37 1.13 -18.11 -1.84
N HIS A 38 0.99 -17.29 -0.80
CA HIS A 38 1.66 -15.99 -0.69
C HIS A 38 2.13 -15.77 0.74
N PRO A 39 3.33 -15.21 0.99
CA PRO A 39 3.76 -14.88 2.34
C PRO A 39 2.76 -13.96 3.04
N GLU A 40 2.56 -14.17 4.33
CA GLU A 40 1.74 -13.27 5.16
C GLU A 40 2.33 -11.86 5.12
N THR A 41 1.47 -10.83 4.97
CA THR A 41 1.87 -9.42 5.01
C THR A 41 1.26 -8.72 6.22
N CYS A 42 1.79 -7.56 6.60
CA CYS A 42 1.14 -6.69 7.60
C CYS A 42 0.01 -5.80 7.02
N ARG A 43 -0.46 -6.04 5.80
CA ARG A 43 -1.46 -5.20 5.13
C ARG A 43 -2.89 -5.70 5.38
N ALA A 44 -3.84 -4.77 5.45
CA ALA A 44 -5.24 -5.06 5.66
C ALA A 44 -6.18 -4.28 4.73
N ALA A 45 -7.28 -4.92 4.34
CA ALA A 45 -8.38 -4.32 3.59
C ALA A 45 -9.70 -4.42 4.38
N MET A 46 -10.55 -3.39 4.29
CA MET A 46 -11.89 -3.37 4.88
C MET A 46 -12.97 -3.27 3.80
N LEU A 47 -14.02 -4.09 3.90
CA LEU A 47 -15.11 -4.15 2.93
C LEU A 47 -16.44 -3.72 3.58
N MET A 48 -17.03 -2.64 3.06
CA MET A 48 -18.24 -1.98 3.53
C MET A 48 -19.41 -2.25 2.58
N HIS A 49 -20.49 -2.83 3.11
CA HIS A 49 -21.66 -3.22 2.31
C HIS A 49 -22.66 -2.07 2.11
N GLY A 50 -23.54 -2.22 1.11
CA GLY A 50 -24.61 -1.27 0.80
C GLY A 50 -25.84 -1.35 1.72
N ILE A 51 -26.89 -0.60 1.37
CA ILE A 51 -28.19 -0.64 2.06
C ILE A 51 -28.78 -2.05 1.98
N GLY A 52 -29.28 -2.57 3.11
CA GLY A 52 -29.86 -3.91 3.20
C GLY A 52 -28.86 -5.07 2.97
N GLY A 53 -27.58 -4.76 2.76
CA GLY A 53 -26.50 -5.74 2.61
C GLY A 53 -25.99 -6.29 3.93
N GLN A 54 -24.90 -7.06 3.83
CA GLN A 54 -24.19 -7.69 4.95
C GLN A 54 -22.74 -8.02 4.54
N LYS A 55 -21.93 -8.57 5.44
CA LYS A 55 -20.49 -8.83 5.26
C LYS A 55 -20.12 -9.81 4.14
N ASN A 56 -21.06 -10.58 3.59
CA ASN A 56 -20.85 -11.43 2.41
C ASN A 56 -21.55 -10.91 1.14
N TYR A 57 -21.85 -9.61 1.08
CA TYR A 57 -22.59 -9.00 -0.01
C TYR A 57 -21.85 -9.06 -1.36
N CYS A 58 -22.58 -9.34 -2.43
CA CYS A 58 -22.09 -9.30 -3.82
C CYS A 58 -20.76 -10.06 -4.03
N TYR A 59 -19.67 -9.33 -4.31
CA TYR A 59 -18.34 -9.83 -4.58
C TYR A 59 -17.48 -9.97 -3.32
N HIS A 60 -17.95 -9.53 -2.14
CA HIS A 60 -17.10 -9.35 -0.97
C HIS A 60 -16.38 -10.63 -0.53
N SER A 61 -17.07 -11.76 -0.47
CA SER A 61 -16.46 -13.04 -0.07
C SER A 61 -15.46 -13.55 -1.11
N LYS A 62 -15.78 -13.39 -2.40
CA LYS A 62 -14.91 -13.78 -3.52
C LYS A 62 -13.64 -12.93 -3.54
N LEU A 63 -13.79 -11.63 -3.35
CA LEU A 63 -12.68 -10.67 -3.31
C LEU A 63 -11.80 -10.91 -2.09
N ALA A 64 -12.38 -11.04 -0.90
CA ALA A 64 -11.59 -11.27 0.31
C ALA A 64 -10.73 -12.53 0.23
N ARG A 65 -11.27 -13.64 -0.30
CA ARG A 65 -10.50 -14.86 -0.58
C ARG A 65 -9.35 -14.59 -1.55
N LYS A 66 -9.60 -13.79 -2.58
CA LYS A 66 -8.59 -13.47 -3.60
C LYS A 66 -7.45 -12.63 -3.02
N LEU A 67 -7.77 -11.58 -2.27
CA LEU A 67 -6.76 -10.73 -1.63
C LEU A 67 -5.97 -11.47 -0.54
N SER A 68 -6.65 -12.31 0.26
CA SER A 68 -5.96 -13.08 1.29
C SER A 68 -5.02 -14.12 0.70
N ARG A 69 -5.42 -14.78 -0.40
CA ARG A 69 -4.64 -15.84 -1.03
C ARG A 69 -3.55 -15.32 -1.96
N GLU A 70 -3.85 -14.33 -2.79
CA GLU A 70 -2.96 -13.90 -3.87
C GLU A 70 -2.12 -12.67 -3.52
N GLN A 71 -2.52 -11.91 -2.50
CA GLN A 71 -1.80 -10.70 -2.06
C GLN A 71 -1.32 -10.77 -0.62
N GLY A 72 -1.58 -11.88 0.07
CA GLY A 72 -1.21 -12.08 1.46
C GLY A 72 -1.81 -11.05 2.42
N MET A 73 -2.98 -10.49 2.10
CA MET A 73 -3.63 -9.45 2.91
C MET A 73 -4.57 -10.03 3.96
N PHE A 74 -4.65 -9.37 5.11
CA PHE A 74 -5.77 -9.55 6.02
C PHE A 74 -7.00 -8.82 5.45
N VAL A 75 -8.17 -9.48 5.41
CA VAL A 75 -9.37 -8.84 4.87
C VAL A 75 -10.50 -8.92 5.85
N VAL A 76 -11.00 -7.77 6.31
CA VAL A 76 -12.17 -7.70 7.18
C VAL A 76 -13.40 -7.35 6.38
N ARG A 77 -14.42 -8.18 6.54
CA ARG A 77 -15.79 -7.89 6.11
C ARG A 77 -16.65 -7.80 7.36
N PHE A 78 -17.46 -6.77 7.50
CA PHE A 78 -18.25 -6.58 8.71
C PHE A 78 -19.67 -6.10 8.39
N ASP A 79 -20.57 -6.39 9.32
CA ASP A 79 -21.93 -5.86 9.30
C ASP A 79 -21.95 -4.57 10.12
N PHE A 80 -22.46 -3.49 9.57
CA PHE A 80 -22.70 -2.28 10.35
C PHE A 80 -23.74 -2.55 11.46
N ARG A 81 -23.80 -1.69 12.48
CA ARG A 81 -24.86 -1.76 13.49
C ARG A 81 -26.24 -1.78 12.81
N ASN A 82 -27.18 -2.49 13.40
CA ASN A 82 -28.52 -2.73 12.83
C ASN A 82 -28.54 -3.54 11.51
N CYS A 83 -27.41 -4.04 11.01
CA CYS A 83 -27.33 -4.88 9.82
C CYS A 83 -26.85 -6.30 10.15
N GLY A 84 -27.20 -7.25 9.27
CA GLY A 84 -26.69 -8.63 9.32
C GLY A 84 -26.74 -9.27 10.73
N ASP A 85 -25.57 -9.77 11.16
CA ASP A 85 -25.35 -10.42 12.44
C ASP A 85 -24.87 -9.45 13.55
N SER A 86 -24.71 -8.15 13.27
CA SER A 86 -24.42 -7.14 14.28
C SER A 86 -25.63 -6.87 15.17
N SER A 87 -25.38 -6.30 16.36
CA SER A 87 -26.46 -5.94 17.28
C SER A 87 -27.48 -5.01 16.62
N LYS A 88 -28.76 -5.30 16.88
CA LYS A 88 -29.91 -4.52 16.40
C LYS A 88 -30.44 -3.72 17.58
N THR A 89 -30.05 -2.45 17.64
CA THR A 89 -30.17 -1.57 18.81
C THR A 89 -31.32 -0.58 18.71
N GLY A 90 -32.02 -0.46 17.57
CA GLY A 90 -33.14 0.47 17.48
C GLY A 90 -33.95 0.49 16.19
N VAL A 91 -35.01 1.30 16.22
CA VAL A 91 -36.01 1.48 15.14
C VAL A 91 -35.54 2.45 14.05
N LEU A 92 -34.52 3.28 14.34
CA LEU A 92 -34.06 4.36 13.48
C LEU A 92 -33.04 3.95 12.39
N GLY A 93 -32.66 2.66 12.34
CA GLY A 93 -31.68 2.16 11.36
C GLY A 93 -30.27 2.66 11.65
N ARG A 94 -29.49 2.99 10.63
CA ARG A 94 -28.14 3.57 10.77
C ARG A 94 -27.98 4.87 9.97
N THR A 95 -27.36 5.87 10.58
CA THR A 95 -26.98 7.12 9.88
C THR A 95 -25.56 7.01 9.31
N LEU A 96 -25.18 7.94 8.44
CA LEU A 96 -23.78 8.03 7.98
C LEU A 96 -22.82 8.13 9.17
N GLN A 97 -23.14 8.91 10.20
CA GLN A 97 -22.27 9.05 11.37
C GLN A 97 -22.09 7.72 12.12
N ASP A 98 -23.15 6.93 12.26
CA ASP A 98 -23.08 5.58 12.84
C ASP A 98 -22.13 4.67 12.02
N ASP A 99 -22.22 4.75 10.69
CA ASP A 99 -21.37 3.98 9.78
C ASP A 99 -19.88 4.34 9.95
N LEU A 100 -19.58 5.64 10.06
CA LEU A 100 -18.19 6.14 10.24
C LEU A 100 -17.59 5.74 11.60
N GLU A 101 -18.42 5.70 12.65
CA GLU A 101 -18.02 5.20 13.97
C GLU A 101 -17.72 3.70 13.93
N ASP A 102 -18.59 2.90 13.30
CA ASP A 102 -18.39 1.46 13.16
C ASP A 102 -17.12 1.15 12.33
N MET A 103 -16.90 1.88 11.24
CA MET A 103 -15.65 1.81 10.47
C MET A 103 -14.44 2.13 11.34
N SER A 104 -14.51 3.18 12.15
CA SER A 104 -13.42 3.57 13.04
C SER A 104 -13.14 2.50 14.10
N THR A 105 -14.16 1.82 14.62
CA THR A 105 -14.00 0.69 15.54
C THR A 105 -13.22 -0.45 14.90
N VAL A 106 -13.60 -0.86 13.68
CA VAL A 106 -12.90 -1.93 12.94
C VAL A 106 -11.48 -1.52 12.57
N TYR A 107 -11.29 -0.29 12.08
CA TYR A 107 -9.97 0.26 11.75
C TYR A 107 -9.05 0.23 12.97
N ASN A 108 -9.49 0.81 14.09
CA ASN A 108 -8.70 0.89 15.31
C ASN A 108 -8.39 -0.51 15.88
N TRP A 109 -9.30 -1.48 15.73
CA TRP A 109 -9.05 -2.87 16.12
C TRP A 109 -7.92 -3.48 15.27
N LEU A 110 -7.91 -3.29 13.95
CA LEU A 110 -6.85 -3.77 13.05
C LEU A 110 -5.50 -3.10 13.35
N THR A 111 -5.47 -1.77 13.46
CA THR A 111 -4.22 -1.02 13.66
C THR A 111 -3.71 -1.11 15.10
N GLY A 112 -4.59 -1.38 16.06
CA GLY A 112 -4.30 -1.45 17.48
C GLY A 112 -3.76 -2.79 17.98
N GLY A 113 -3.60 -3.80 17.11
CA GLY A 113 -3.17 -5.14 17.53
C GLY A 113 -4.32 -6.04 17.98
N GLY A 114 -5.56 -5.73 17.59
CA GLY A 114 -6.75 -6.44 18.05
C GLY A 114 -6.84 -7.90 17.59
N PHE A 115 -6.13 -8.27 16.53
CA PHE A 115 -5.98 -9.66 16.10
C PHE A 115 -4.63 -10.21 16.56
N GLU A 116 -4.63 -11.05 17.61
CA GLU A 116 -3.43 -11.74 18.12
C GLU A 116 -2.24 -10.80 18.45
N GLY A 117 -2.50 -9.53 18.79
CA GLY A 117 -1.46 -8.53 19.03
C GLY A 117 -0.81 -7.96 17.76
N LYS A 118 -1.20 -8.44 16.56
CA LYS A 118 -0.63 -8.00 15.28
C LYS A 118 -1.18 -6.64 14.88
N LYS A 119 -0.31 -5.64 14.84
CA LYS A 119 -0.64 -4.30 14.31
C LYS A 119 -0.58 -4.34 12.78
N LEU A 120 -1.70 -4.05 12.14
CA LEU A 120 -1.82 -4.10 10.69
C LEU A 120 -1.91 -2.68 10.10
N TYR A 121 -1.47 -2.53 8.86
CA TYR A 121 -1.66 -1.32 8.07
C TYR A 121 -2.91 -1.47 7.21
N VAL A 122 -3.97 -0.75 7.55
CA VAL A 122 -5.17 -0.67 6.71
C VAL A 122 -4.85 0.24 5.54
N ASP A 123 -4.57 -0.35 4.39
CA ASP A 123 -4.11 0.38 3.21
C ASP A 123 -5.18 0.47 2.12
N THR A 124 -6.30 -0.24 2.31
CA THR A 124 -7.38 -0.33 1.35
C THR A 124 -8.75 -0.30 2.02
N LEU A 125 -9.62 0.59 1.55
CA LEU A 125 -11.04 0.63 1.90
C LEU A 125 -11.88 0.35 0.65
N ILE A 126 -12.85 -0.56 0.75
CA ILE A 126 -13.67 -1.02 -0.37
C ILE A 126 -15.15 -0.87 -0.02
N GLY A 127 -15.86 -0.02 -0.75
CA GLY A 127 -17.27 0.27 -0.53
C GLY A 127 -18.13 -0.20 -1.69
N HIS A 128 -19.33 -0.68 -1.37
CA HIS A 128 -20.36 -0.95 -2.37
C HIS A 128 -21.64 -0.14 -2.09
N SER A 129 -22.22 0.49 -3.11
CA SER A 129 -23.45 1.27 -2.98
C SER A 129 -23.31 2.34 -1.88
N ARG A 130 -24.13 2.33 -0.84
CA ARG A 130 -23.95 3.18 0.36
C ARG A 130 -22.54 3.09 0.95
N GLY A 131 -21.93 1.91 0.97
CA GLY A 131 -20.56 1.72 1.44
C GLY A 131 -19.53 2.62 0.76
N VAL A 132 -19.78 3.06 -0.49
CA VAL A 132 -18.92 4.03 -1.18
C VAL A 132 -18.97 5.40 -0.51
N VAL A 133 -20.15 5.84 -0.10
CA VAL A 133 -20.34 7.09 0.64
C VAL A 133 -19.58 7.01 1.98
N ASP A 134 -19.67 5.87 2.66
CA ASP A 134 -18.99 5.61 3.93
C ASP A 134 -17.47 5.69 3.77
N VAL A 135 -16.89 4.97 2.78
CA VAL A 135 -15.45 4.99 2.45
C VAL A 135 -14.92 6.41 2.30
N PHE A 136 -15.56 7.19 1.43
CA PHE A 136 -15.05 8.51 1.09
C PHE A 136 -15.22 9.52 2.23
N ASN A 137 -16.35 9.49 2.94
CA ASN A 137 -16.55 10.38 4.10
C ASN A 137 -15.63 10.00 5.26
N TRP A 138 -15.38 8.71 5.50
CA TRP A 138 -14.41 8.28 6.51
C TRP A 138 -13.02 8.81 6.20
N GLN A 139 -12.55 8.67 4.95
CA GLN A 139 -11.23 9.18 4.55
C GLN A 139 -11.16 10.71 4.67
N LEU A 140 -12.22 11.44 4.32
CA LEU A 140 -12.26 12.91 4.45
C LEU A 140 -12.16 13.36 5.92
N GLN A 141 -12.77 12.62 6.86
CA GLN A 141 -12.71 12.94 8.29
C GLN A 141 -11.43 12.43 8.97
N ASN A 142 -10.70 11.49 8.36
CA ASN A 142 -9.53 10.83 8.93
C ASN A 142 -8.30 10.94 8.03
N GLN A 143 -8.02 12.12 7.47
CA GLN A 143 -6.85 12.34 6.60
C GLN A 143 -5.50 11.99 7.29
N ASN A 144 -5.45 12.02 8.63
CA ASN A 144 -4.29 11.62 9.44
C ASN A 144 -4.19 10.10 9.69
N LYS A 145 -5.24 9.32 9.39
CA LYS A 145 -5.27 7.85 9.40
C LYS A 145 -5.36 7.34 7.96
N PHE A 146 -4.39 7.80 7.19
CA PHE A 146 -4.35 7.74 5.73
C PHE A 146 -4.49 6.32 5.19
N VAL A 147 -5.23 6.20 4.08
CA VAL A 147 -5.41 4.97 3.30
C VAL A 147 -5.00 5.26 1.85
N ILE A 148 -4.09 4.45 1.31
CA ILE A 148 -3.53 4.67 -0.04
C ILE A 148 -4.49 4.26 -1.16
N ASN A 149 -5.42 3.32 -0.92
CA ASN A 149 -6.34 2.79 -1.94
C ASN A 149 -7.81 2.90 -1.49
N LEU A 150 -8.65 3.53 -2.32
CA LEU A 150 -10.12 3.50 -2.12
C LEU A 150 -10.81 2.87 -3.34
N VAL A 151 -11.63 1.86 -3.09
CA VAL A 151 -12.41 1.19 -4.14
C VAL A 151 -13.89 1.49 -3.95
N ALA A 152 -14.51 2.03 -4.99
CA ALA A 152 -15.88 2.49 -5.05
C ALA A 152 -16.68 1.68 -6.07
N CYS A 153 -17.48 0.73 -5.60
CA CYS A 153 -18.33 -0.09 -6.47
C CYS A 153 -19.78 0.41 -6.42
N SER A 154 -20.32 0.84 -7.57
CA SER A 154 -21.71 1.29 -7.73
C SER A 154 -22.12 2.38 -6.73
N GLY A 155 -21.32 3.44 -6.57
CA GLY A 155 -21.53 4.50 -5.57
C GLY A 155 -22.35 5.69 -6.07
N ARG A 156 -23.19 6.27 -5.20
CA ARG A 156 -23.92 7.50 -5.51
C ARG A 156 -23.06 8.73 -5.24
N PHE A 157 -22.96 9.64 -6.21
CA PHE A 157 -22.27 10.92 -6.08
C PHE A 157 -23.23 12.04 -5.64
N ILE A 158 -24.43 12.08 -6.22
CA ILE A 158 -25.47 13.08 -5.92
C ILE A 158 -26.60 12.42 -5.12
N GLY A 159 -26.64 12.68 -3.81
CA GLY A 159 -27.61 12.11 -2.88
C GLY A 159 -29.02 12.65 -3.04
N SER A 160 -29.19 13.90 -3.46
CA SER A 160 -30.50 14.60 -3.51
C SER A 160 -31.55 13.96 -4.42
N GLY A 161 -31.14 13.12 -5.38
CA GLY A 161 -32.08 12.34 -6.19
C GLY A 161 -32.68 11.13 -5.47
N LEU A 162 -32.06 10.65 -4.39
CA LEU A 162 -32.47 9.42 -3.70
C LEU A 162 -33.88 9.51 -3.10
N PRO A 163 -34.26 10.56 -2.34
CA PRO A 163 -35.62 10.67 -1.80
C PRO A 163 -36.68 10.68 -2.90
N HIS A 164 -36.40 11.32 -4.04
CA HIS A 164 -37.32 11.33 -5.18
C HIS A 164 -37.53 9.93 -5.77
N SER A 165 -36.43 9.19 -5.99
CA SER A 165 -36.50 7.80 -6.48
C SER A 165 -37.26 6.88 -5.55
N ILE A 166 -37.06 7.01 -4.23
CA ILE A 166 -37.77 6.22 -3.22
C ILE A 166 -39.24 6.61 -3.19
N LYS A 167 -39.58 7.89 -3.18
CA LYS A 167 -40.97 8.36 -3.21
C LYS A 167 -41.75 7.85 -4.42
N LYS A 168 -41.09 7.72 -5.58
CA LYS A 168 -41.70 7.15 -6.78
C LYS A 168 -42.08 5.67 -6.61
N LEU A 169 -41.26 4.89 -5.90
CA LEU A 169 -41.48 3.46 -5.66
C LEU A 169 -42.36 3.20 -4.42
N HIS A 170 -42.30 4.09 -3.44
CA HIS A 170 -42.95 4.00 -2.14
C HIS A 170 -43.57 5.35 -1.76
N PRO A 171 -44.74 5.73 -2.33
CA PRO A 171 -45.31 7.08 -2.17
C PRO A 171 -45.58 7.53 -0.74
N ASN A 172 -45.76 6.58 0.19
CA ASN A 172 -46.10 6.84 1.59
C ASN A 172 -44.92 6.65 2.56
N PHE A 173 -43.69 6.43 2.08
CA PHE A 173 -42.57 6.04 2.95
C PHE A 173 -42.26 7.05 4.08
N GLU A 174 -42.47 8.35 3.84
CA GLU A 174 -42.34 9.40 4.85
C GLU A 174 -43.36 9.21 5.99
N LYS A 175 -44.62 8.91 5.64
CA LYS A 175 -45.70 8.67 6.61
C LYS A 175 -45.54 7.33 7.33
N GLU A 176 -45.00 6.33 6.64
CA GLU A 176 -44.74 4.98 7.17
C GLU A 176 -43.44 4.92 8.00
N GLY A 177 -42.66 6.00 8.03
CA GLY A 177 -41.39 6.06 8.77
C GLY A 177 -40.27 5.24 8.14
N GLY A 178 -40.41 4.84 6.88
CA GLY A 178 -39.44 4.01 6.15
C GLY A 178 -40.07 3.30 4.95
N HIS A 179 -39.32 2.39 4.33
CA HIS A 179 -39.78 1.59 3.20
C HIS A 179 -39.13 0.21 3.21
N TYR A 180 -39.69 -0.71 2.42
CA TYR A 180 -39.11 -2.03 2.23
C TYR A 180 -38.36 -2.13 0.90
N ILE A 181 -37.16 -2.71 0.94
CA ILE A 181 -36.38 -3.08 -0.24
C ILE A 181 -36.22 -4.59 -0.34
N GLN A 182 -35.84 -5.07 -1.54
CA GLN A 182 -35.33 -6.43 -1.71
C GLN A 182 -33.81 -6.43 -1.45
N GLY A 183 -33.41 -6.84 -0.26
CA GLY A 183 -32.00 -6.98 0.14
C GLY A 183 -31.53 -8.42 -0.03
N PHE A 184 -30.32 -8.63 -0.55
CA PHE A 184 -29.74 -9.97 -0.66
C PHE A 184 -29.06 -10.37 0.66
N GLN A 185 -29.67 -11.31 1.40
CA GLN A 185 -29.25 -11.79 2.71
C GLN A 185 -29.32 -13.32 2.75
N ASP A 186 -28.33 -13.99 3.33
CA ASP A 186 -28.32 -15.47 3.48
C ASP A 186 -28.48 -16.24 2.15
N GLY A 187 -27.88 -15.71 1.08
CA GLY A 187 -27.92 -16.35 -0.24
C GLY A 187 -29.25 -16.19 -0.99
N ALA A 188 -30.19 -15.39 -0.45
CA ALA A 188 -31.50 -15.14 -1.07
C ALA A 188 -31.91 -13.66 -0.97
N TYR A 189 -32.80 -13.21 -1.85
CA TYR A 189 -33.44 -11.89 -1.69
C TYR A 189 -34.53 -11.97 -0.62
N ARG A 190 -34.47 -11.04 0.34
CA ARG A 190 -35.41 -10.91 1.44
C ARG A 190 -35.94 -9.48 1.50
N LYS A 191 -37.15 -9.35 2.02
CA LYS A 191 -37.76 -8.05 2.27
C LYS A 191 -37.10 -7.43 3.52
N VAL A 192 -36.39 -6.32 3.34
CA VAL A 192 -35.65 -5.61 4.41
C VAL A 192 -36.28 -4.25 4.64
N TRP A 193 -36.58 -3.93 5.90
CA TRP A 193 -37.09 -2.60 6.29
C TRP A 193 -35.92 -1.61 6.38
N VAL A 194 -36.07 -0.47 5.71
CA VAL A 194 -35.13 0.66 5.71
C VAL A 194 -35.83 1.86 6.35
N PRO A 195 -35.45 2.26 7.57
CA PRO A 195 -36.04 3.41 8.25
C PRO A 195 -35.83 4.72 7.49
N LEU A 196 -36.75 5.67 7.65
CA LEU A 196 -36.72 6.97 6.98
C LEU A 196 -35.38 7.71 7.21
N LYS A 197 -34.92 7.74 8.46
CA LYS A 197 -33.66 8.40 8.85
C LYS A 197 -32.43 7.85 8.11
N GLU A 198 -32.42 6.55 7.83
CA GLU A 198 -31.35 5.90 7.07
C GLU A 198 -31.29 6.44 5.63
N THR A 199 -32.45 6.68 5.01
CA THR A 199 -32.57 7.27 3.67
C THR A 199 -32.20 8.75 3.67
N GLU A 200 -32.73 9.52 4.62
CA GLU A 200 -32.49 10.96 4.75
C GLU A 200 -31.00 11.26 4.92
N SER A 201 -30.29 10.42 5.68
CA SER A 201 -28.85 10.58 5.92
C SER A 201 -28.01 10.55 4.64
N LEU A 202 -28.49 9.88 3.59
CA LEU A 202 -27.83 9.84 2.28
C LEU A 202 -28.41 10.88 1.30
N GLY A 203 -29.70 11.20 1.45
CA GLY A 203 -30.42 12.09 0.55
C GLY A 203 -29.90 13.53 0.52
N VAL A 204 -29.12 13.95 1.52
CA VAL A 204 -28.57 15.32 1.60
C VAL A 204 -27.14 15.45 1.10
N LEU A 205 -26.49 14.34 0.73
CA LEU A 205 -25.05 14.33 0.44
C LEU A 205 -24.73 14.73 -1.00
N ASN A 206 -23.62 15.46 -1.15
CA ASN A 206 -22.97 15.69 -2.44
C ASN A 206 -21.49 15.36 -2.29
N MET A 207 -21.03 14.38 -3.06
CA MET A 207 -19.68 13.82 -2.92
C MET A 207 -18.60 14.66 -3.62
N ILE A 208 -18.89 15.89 -4.05
CA ILE A 208 -17.88 16.79 -4.65
C ILE A 208 -16.67 17.08 -3.74
N THR A 209 -16.83 16.91 -2.43
CA THR A 209 -15.76 17.08 -1.44
C THR A 209 -14.65 16.04 -1.57
N VAL A 210 -14.86 14.92 -2.27
CA VAL A 210 -13.81 13.90 -2.52
C VAL A 210 -12.57 14.46 -3.22
N LYS A 211 -12.70 15.58 -3.94
CA LYS A 211 -11.56 16.30 -4.52
C LYS A 211 -10.51 16.73 -3.48
N ASN A 212 -10.91 16.84 -2.21
CA ASN A 212 -10.05 17.23 -1.09
C ASN A 212 -9.34 16.03 -0.44
N ILE A 213 -9.64 14.79 -0.84
CA ILE A 213 -8.84 13.64 -0.43
C ILE A 213 -7.42 13.84 -0.97
N THR A 214 -6.42 13.64 -0.10
CA THR A 214 -5.01 13.78 -0.45
C THR A 214 -4.66 13.14 -1.80
N GLN A 215 -3.73 13.77 -2.52
CA GLN A 215 -3.26 13.30 -3.82
C GLN A 215 -2.51 11.97 -3.73
N ASP A 216 -2.09 11.58 -2.53
CA ASP A 216 -1.39 10.32 -2.29
C ASP A 216 -2.32 9.10 -2.34
N THR A 217 -3.64 9.29 -2.27
CA THR A 217 -4.65 8.23 -2.39
C THR A 217 -5.04 7.98 -3.86
N ASP A 218 -4.91 6.73 -4.29
CA ASP A 218 -5.42 6.23 -5.56
C ASP A 218 -6.82 5.63 -5.39
N THR A 219 -7.63 5.75 -6.44
CA THR A 219 -9.03 5.36 -6.40
C THR A 219 -9.43 4.50 -7.59
N LEU A 220 -10.33 3.54 -7.35
CA LEU A 220 -10.94 2.69 -8.37
C LEU A 220 -12.46 2.82 -8.28
N SER A 221 -13.09 3.10 -9.39
CA SER A 221 -14.54 3.13 -9.57
C SER A 221 -14.97 1.94 -10.42
N VAL A 222 -15.93 1.14 -9.96
CA VAL A 222 -16.47 -0.01 -10.71
C VAL A 222 -17.99 0.09 -10.79
N TYR A 223 -18.55 0.04 -12.00
CA TYR A 223 -19.99 0.13 -12.23
C TYR A 223 -20.45 -0.91 -13.25
N GLY A 224 -21.68 -1.42 -13.10
CA GLY A 224 -22.33 -2.19 -14.15
C GLY A 224 -22.86 -1.29 -15.26
N SER A 225 -22.80 -1.72 -16.53
CA SER A 225 -23.32 -0.91 -17.65
C SER A 225 -24.85 -0.89 -17.71
N ARG A 226 -25.53 -1.80 -17.00
CA ARG A 226 -26.99 -1.90 -16.86
C ARG A 226 -27.43 -1.50 -15.45
N GLU A 227 -26.74 -0.52 -14.87
CA GLU A 227 -27.07 0.05 -13.57
C GLU A 227 -28.47 0.74 -13.59
N GLN A 228 -29.32 0.40 -12.62
CA GLN A 228 -30.72 0.88 -12.52
C GLN A 228 -31.01 1.58 -11.18
N VAL A 229 -30.15 1.41 -10.18
CA VAL A 229 -30.30 1.97 -8.84
C VAL A 229 -29.55 3.30 -8.75
N ILE A 230 -28.34 3.34 -9.31
CA ILE A 230 -27.46 4.52 -9.28
C ILE A 230 -27.44 5.19 -10.65
N PRO A 231 -27.59 6.52 -10.74
CA PRO A 231 -27.39 7.20 -12.02
C PRO A 231 -25.97 6.95 -12.53
N LEU A 232 -25.82 6.32 -13.70
CA LEU A 232 -24.50 6.06 -14.29
C LEU A 232 -23.61 7.31 -14.46
N PRO A 233 -24.15 8.54 -14.67
CA PRO A 233 -23.35 9.77 -14.63
C PRO A 233 -22.56 9.99 -13.33
N ASP A 234 -22.97 9.40 -12.20
CA ASP A 234 -22.24 9.50 -10.93
C ASP A 234 -20.83 8.90 -11.04
N ALA A 235 -20.64 7.87 -11.87
CA ALA A 235 -19.32 7.32 -12.17
C ALA A 235 -18.39 8.37 -12.79
N ALA A 236 -18.90 9.18 -13.73
CA ALA A 236 -18.15 10.27 -14.34
C ALA A 236 -17.90 11.42 -13.35
N HIS A 237 -18.84 11.71 -12.45
CA HIS A 237 -18.64 12.71 -11.41
C HIS A 237 -17.50 12.34 -10.46
N TYR A 238 -17.42 11.09 -10.00
CA TYR A 238 -16.27 10.61 -9.22
C TYR A 238 -14.96 10.71 -10.01
N PHE A 239 -14.96 10.23 -11.26
CA PHE A 239 -13.78 10.29 -12.12
C PHE A 239 -13.24 11.72 -12.31
N ASN A 240 -14.14 12.69 -12.53
CA ASN A 240 -13.77 14.08 -12.70
C ASN A 240 -13.33 14.75 -11.38
N ALA A 241 -14.00 14.47 -10.26
CA ALA A 241 -13.65 15.06 -8.97
C ALA A 241 -12.28 14.58 -8.45
N LEU A 242 -11.89 13.36 -8.80
CA LEU A 242 -10.63 12.71 -8.42
C LEU A 242 -9.58 12.75 -9.55
N ALA A 243 -9.73 13.69 -10.50
CA ALA A 243 -8.99 13.76 -11.77
C ALA A 243 -7.49 13.42 -11.64
N GLY A 244 -7.05 12.43 -12.42
CA GLY A 244 -5.67 11.92 -12.42
C GLY A 244 -5.39 10.79 -11.42
N ARG A 245 -6.35 10.47 -10.55
CA ARG A 245 -6.19 9.48 -9.46
C ARG A 245 -7.30 8.43 -9.40
N ASN A 246 -8.28 8.48 -10.31
CA ASN A 246 -9.35 7.49 -10.38
C ASN A 246 -9.25 6.64 -11.64
N THR A 247 -9.28 5.32 -11.47
CA THR A 247 -9.48 4.36 -12.55
C THR A 247 -10.97 4.04 -12.64
N LEU A 248 -11.60 4.09 -13.81
CA LEU A 248 -13.00 3.70 -13.99
C LEU A 248 -13.08 2.39 -14.79
N ILE A 249 -13.78 1.40 -14.25
CA ILE A 249 -14.08 0.13 -14.88
C ILE A 249 -15.60 0.00 -15.02
N LEU A 250 -16.06 -0.27 -16.24
CA LEU A 250 -17.44 -0.67 -16.50
C LEU A 250 -17.49 -2.18 -16.74
N ILE A 251 -18.40 -2.87 -16.06
CA ILE A 251 -18.70 -4.29 -16.27
C ILE A 251 -19.88 -4.38 -17.24
N PRO A 252 -19.67 -4.85 -18.48
CA PRO A 252 -20.74 -4.95 -19.46
C PRO A 252 -21.88 -5.86 -18.99
N ASP A 253 -23.11 -5.44 -19.25
CA ASP A 253 -24.36 -6.16 -18.99
C ASP A 253 -24.69 -6.44 -17.53
N ALA A 254 -23.86 -5.93 -16.62
CA ALA A 254 -24.03 -6.06 -15.18
C ALA A 254 -24.95 -4.98 -14.61
N ASP A 255 -25.80 -5.37 -13.66
CA ASP A 255 -26.65 -4.50 -12.87
C ASP A 255 -25.93 -3.91 -11.63
N HIS A 256 -26.70 -3.30 -10.72
CA HIS A 256 -26.21 -2.72 -9.46
C HIS A 256 -25.41 -3.70 -8.61
N CYS A 257 -25.85 -4.96 -8.54
CA CYS A 257 -25.27 -6.04 -7.72
C CYS A 257 -24.30 -6.92 -8.53
N PHE A 258 -23.89 -6.44 -9.71
CA PHE A 258 -23.05 -7.15 -10.66
C PHE A 258 -23.60 -8.52 -11.09
N ARG A 259 -24.90 -8.56 -11.40
CA ARG A 259 -25.59 -9.68 -12.03
C ARG A 259 -26.01 -9.31 -13.44
N GLY A 260 -26.10 -10.32 -14.32
CA GLY A 260 -26.70 -10.13 -15.64
C GLY A 260 -28.18 -9.78 -15.54
N VAL A 261 -28.67 -9.02 -16.50
CA VAL A 261 -30.10 -8.67 -16.62
C VAL A 261 -30.91 -9.67 -17.46
N GLU A 262 -30.23 -10.53 -18.21
CA GLU A 262 -30.85 -11.53 -19.09
C GLU A 262 -30.90 -12.90 -18.41
N LYS A 263 -32.06 -13.57 -18.49
CA LYS A 263 -32.25 -14.92 -17.99
C LYS A 263 -31.70 -15.95 -18.98
N ILE A 264 -30.90 -16.88 -18.47
CA ILE A 264 -30.32 -18.00 -19.18
C ILE A 264 -31.15 -19.26 -18.88
N PRO A 265 -31.61 -20.01 -19.90
CA PRO A 265 -32.29 -21.28 -19.70
C PRO A 265 -31.45 -22.27 -18.89
N GLU A 266 -32.08 -23.01 -17.97
CA GLU A 266 -31.39 -23.93 -17.06
C GLU A 266 -30.58 -25.02 -17.79
N ASN A 267 -31.09 -25.49 -18.93
CA ASN A 267 -30.43 -26.45 -19.79
C ASN A 267 -29.15 -25.92 -20.47
N GLU A 268 -28.91 -24.61 -20.44
CA GLU A 268 -27.74 -23.95 -21.02
C GLU A 268 -26.70 -23.54 -19.97
N TRP A 269 -27.01 -23.63 -18.67
CA TRP A 269 -26.14 -23.07 -17.62
C TRP A 269 -24.72 -23.61 -17.63
N GLU A 270 -24.55 -24.91 -17.88
CA GLU A 270 -23.24 -25.56 -17.87
C GLU A 270 -22.44 -25.31 -19.18
N THR A 271 -23.11 -24.93 -20.28
CA THR A 271 -22.48 -24.67 -21.59
C THR A 271 -22.35 -23.18 -21.93
N TYR A 272 -22.97 -22.29 -21.14
CA TYR A 272 -22.99 -20.85 -21.39
C TYR A 272 -21.61 -20.16 -21.32
N GLY A 273 -20.63 -20.80 -20.66
CA GLY A 273 -19.24 -20.31 -20.60
C GLY A 273 -19.00 -19.14 -19.64
N LYS A 274 -20.00 -18.70 -18.86
CA LYS A 274 -19.84 -17.74 -17.76
C LYS A 274 -20.47 -18.29 -16.47
N PRO A 275 -19.98 -17.88 -15.28
CA PRO A 275 -20.60 -18.28 -14.01
C PRO A 275 -22.07 -17.87 -13.94
N ILE A 276 -22.95 -18.79 -13.55
CA ILE A 276 -24.39 -18.53 -13.43
C ILE A 276 -24.82 -18.44 -11.96
N ALA A 277 -25.56 -17.39 -11.65
CA ALA A 277 -26.29 -17.23 -10.41
C ALA A 277 -27.53 -18.15 -10.41
N LYS A 278 -27.33 -19.45 -10.15
CA LYS A 278 -28.36 -20.50 -10.32
C LYS A 278 -29.76 -20.10 -9.80
N PRO A 279 -29.94 -19.55 -8.57
CA PRO A 279 -31.27 -19.16 -8.10
C PRO A 279 -31.99 -18.09 -8.95
N ALA A 280 -31.24 -17.22 -9.62
CA ALA A 280 -31.77 -16.15 -10.46
C ALA A 280 -31.76 -16.51 -11.96
N GLY A 281 -30.98 -17.53 -12.36
CA GLY A 281 -30.80 -17.91 -13.76
C GLY A 281 -30.16 -16.82 -14.60
N VAL A 282 -29.29 -15.99 -14.03
CA VAL A 282 -28.58 -14.90 -14.74
C VAL A 282 -27.08 -15.05 -14.56
N VAL A 283 -26.28 -14.38 -15.39
CA VAL A 283 -24.82 -14.36 -15.25
C VAL A 283 -24.41 -13.75 -13.91
N ASP A 284 -23.45 -14.36 -13.21
CA ASP A 284 -22.79 -13.80 -12.03
C ASP A 284 -21.48 -13.11 -12.43
N TYR A 285 -21.46 -11.77 -12.46
CA TYR A 285 -20.26 -10.99 -12.74
C TYR A 285 -19.44 -10.68 -11.48
N ASN A 286 -19.88 -11.09 -10.29
CA ASN A 286 -19.13 -10.86 -9.05
C ASN A 286 -17.72 -11.48 -9.04
N PRO A 287 -17.46 -12.67 -9.63
CA PRO A 287 -16.09 -13.17 -9.83
C PRO A 287 -15.23 -12.21 -10.66
N GLU A 288 -15.78 -11.65 -11.75
CA GLU A 288 -15.06 -10.71 -12.62
C GLU A 288 -14.75 -9.41 -11.88
N VAL A 289 -15.68 -8.88 -11.08
CA VAL A 289 -15.43 -7.70 -10.23
C VAL A 289 -14.30 -8.00 -9.23
N ALA A 290 -14.36 -9.14 -8.55
CA ALA A 290 -13.32 -9.54 -7.61
C ALA A 290 -11.95 -9.67 -8.29
N GLU A 291 -11.90 -10.23 -9.51
CA GLU A 291 -10.69 -10.34 -10.32
C GLU A 291 -10.10 -8.95 -10.64
N LYS A 292 -10.91 -8.05 -11.23
CA LYS A 292 -10.44 -6.72 -11.64
C LYS A 292 -10.00 -5.86 -10.46
N VAL A 293 -10.72 -5.93 -9.34
CA VAL A 293 -10.34 -5.22 -8.12
C VAL A 293 -9.03 -5.79 -7.55
N ALA A 294 -8.87 -7.11 -7.49
CA ALA A 294 -7.61 -7.71 -7.05
C ALA A 294 -6.45 -7.39 -8.01
N GLU A 295 -6.65 -7.47 -9.33
CA GLU A 295 -5.62 -7.11 -10.32
C GLU A 295 -5.15 -5.66 -10.12
N TRP A 296 -6.10 -4.73 -9.95
CA TRP A 296 -5.79 -3.32 -9.67
C TRP A 296 -4.99 -3.14 -8.36
N MET A 297 -5.18 -4.01 -7.36
CA MET A 297 -4.45 -3.99 -6.08
C MET A 297 -3.19 -4.87 -6.08
N SER A 298 -2.84 -5.51 -7.19
CA SER A 298 -1.60 -6.26 -7.28
C SER A 298 -0.38 -5.36 -7.04
N SER A 299 0.67 -5.90 -6.42
CA SER A 299 1.89 -5.16 -6.12
C SER A 299 2.49 -4.47 -7.35
N GLU A 300 2.41 -5.13 -8.51
CA GLU A 300 2.87 -4.56 -9.79
C GLU A 300 2.07 -3.33 -10.20
N LYS A 301 0.73 -3.42 -10.22
CA LYS A 301 -0.13 -2.30 -10.62
C LYS A 301 -0.06 -1.14 -9.63
N MET A 302 -0.01 -1.42 -8.33
CA MET A 302 0.18 -0.39 -7.31
C MET A 302 1.52 0.33 -7.49
N HIS A 303 2.59 -0.44 -7.67
CA HIS A 303 3.92 0.11 -7.90
C HIS A 303 3.98 0.97 -9.17
N GLN A 304 3.38 0.51 -10.26
CA GLN A 304 3.30 1.28 -11.51
C GLN A 304 2.56 2.61 -11.31
N ARG A 305 1.38 2.59 -10.66
CA ARG A 305 0.63 3.83 -10.35
C ARG A 305 1.44 4.78 -9.48
N PHE A 306 2.06 4.24 -8.43
CA PHE A 306 2.88 5.03 -7.52
C PHE A 306 4.08 5.65 -8.24
N TYR A 307 4.78 4.88 -9.08
CA TYR A 307 5.89 5.38 -9.90
C TYR A 307 5.43 6.52 -10.80
N GLU A 308 4.39 6.31 -11.62
CA GLU A 308 3.87 7.32 -12.54
C GLU A 308 3.45 8.61 -11.82
N LYS A 309 2.71 8.47 -10.71
CA LYS A 309 2.24 9.58 -9.89
C LYS A 309 3.38 10.40 -9.27
N THR A 310 4.48 9.73 -8.91
CA THR A 310 5.57 10.33 -8.14
C THR A 310 6.81 10.64 -8.98
N LYS A 311 6.74 10.50 -10.31
CA LYS A 311 7.81 10.90 -11.26
C LYS A 311 8.28 12.32 -11.03
N ASN A 312 7.36 13.22 -10.68
CA ASN A 312 7.66 14.59 -10.31
C ASN A 312 7.35 14.82 -8.83
N ILE A 313 8.24 15.54 -8.16
CA ILE A 313 7.98 16.25 -6.92
C ILE A 313 7.12 17.47 -7.26
N HIS A 314 5.91 17.51 -6.70
CA HIS A 314 4.87 18.46 -7.08
C HIS A 314 4.65 18.45 -8.61
N LYS A 315 4.35 19.60 -9.22
CA LYS A 315 3.96 19.64 -10.65
C LYS A 315 5.12 19.70 -11.66
N PHE A 316 6.35 19.99 -11.22
CA PHE A 316 7.39 20.43 -12.17
C PHE A 316 8.83 20.00 -11.84
N LEU A 317 9.10 19.45 -10.66
CA LEU A 317 10.47 19.02 -10.30
C LEU A 317 10.62 17.52 -10.52
N PRO A 318 11.45 17.02 -11.44
CA PRO A 318 11.67 15.58 -11.58
C PRO A 318 12.20 14.98 -10.28
N ARG A 319 11.60 13.88 -9.81
CA ARG A 319 12.10 13.11 -8.66
C ARG A 319 13.39 12.39 -9.02
N TRP A 320 13.37 11.73 -10.18
CA TRP A 320 14.53 11.10 -10.79
C TRP A 320 15.39 12.19 -11.43
N LYS A 321 16.68 12.25 -11.07
CA LYS A 321 17.62 13.18 -11.69
C LYS A 321 18.53 12.41 -12.63
N GLU A 322 18.70 12.91 -13.84
CA GLU A 322 19.55 12.29 -14.85
C GLU A 322 21.04 12.55 -14.55
N VAL A 323 21.60 11.80 -13.61
CA VAL A 323 23.03 11.78 -13.34
C VAL A 323 23.66 10.69 -14.21
N ASP A 324 24.24 11.11 -15.33
CA ASP A 324 24.79 10.20 -16.32
C ASP A 324 25.83 9.24 -15.72
N GLY A 325 25.65 7.94 -15.99
CA GLY A 325 26.45 6.86 -15.42
C GLY A 325 26.08 6.44 -13.99
N VAL A 326 25.02 7.00 -13.39
CA VAL A 326 24.59 6.65 -12.03
C VAL A 326 23.15 6.12 -12.03
N ALA A 327 23.00 4.85 -11.67
CA ALA A 327 21.69 4.23 -11.52
C ALA A 327 21.00 4.65 -10.21
N ASN A 328 19.69 4.46 -10.17
CA ASN A 328 18.87 4.60 -8.98
C ASN A 328 18.89 6.02 -8.33
N PHE A 329 19.36 7.05 -9.07
CA PHE A 329 19.54 8.41 -8.56
C PHE A 329 18.21 9.18 -8.48
N ARG A 330 17.80 9.54 -7.26
CA ARG A 330 16.58 10.34 -7.04
C ARG A 330 16.61 11.15 -5.75
N ASP A 331 15.77 12.16 -5.74
CA ASP A 331 15.49 13.04 -4.60
C ASP A 331 14.53 12.35 -3.61
N ILE A 332 14.89 12.34 -2.33
CA ILE A 332 14.04 11.77 -1.27
C ILE A 332 13.01 12.75 -0.73
N GLY A 333 13.03 14.02 -1.16
CA GLY A 333 12.10 15.05 -0.75
C GLY A 333 10.77 15.02 -1.51
N GLY A 334 9.90 15.98 -1.18
CA GLY A 334 8.59 16.17 -1.81
C GLY A 334 7.46 15.28 -1.28
N TRP A 335 7.68 14.54 -0.20
CA TRP A 335 6.63 13.72 0.43
C TRP A 335 5.83 14.54 1.43
N ASN A 336 4.50 14.37 1.43
CA ASN A 336 3.63 14.96 2.43
C ASN A 336 3.78 14.23 3.76
N THR A 337 3.70 14.98 4.86
CA THR A 337 3.70 14.44 6.21
C THR A 337 2.27 14.38 6.75
N LEU A 338 2.04 13.50 7.74
CA LEU A 338 0.73 13.36 8.38
C LEU A 338 0.30 14.62 9.17
N ASP A 339 1.24 15.51 9.50
CA ASP A 339 0.98 16.82 10.11
C ASP A 339 0.88 17.99 9.10
N GLY A 340 0.79 17.69 7.80
CA GLY A 340 0.51 18.68 6.75
C GLY A 340 1.71 19.50 6.28
N LYS A 341 2.93 19.06 6.58
CA LYS A 341 4.18 19.63 6.03
C LYS A 341 4.66 18.81 4.84
N VAL A 342 5.75 19.25 4.23
CA VAL A 342 6.40 18.55 3.12
C VAL A 342 7.89 18.42 3.39
N VAL A 343 8.45 17.24 3.05
CA VAL A 343 9.91 17.01 3.07
C VAL A 343 10.56 17.87 1.99
N ARG A 344 11.57 18.68 2.35
CA ARG A 344 12.22 19.62 1.43
C ARG A 344 12.88 18.87 0.26
N PRO A 345 12.57 19.23 -0.99
CA PRO A 345 13.27 18.71 -2.16
C PRO A 345 14.67 19.31 -2.29
N ASN A 346 15.51 18.66 -3.08
CA ASN A 346 16.89 19.05 -3.41
C ASN A 346 17.82 19.19 -2.20
N VAL A 347 17.54 18.50 -1.09
CA VAL A 347 18.40 18.49 0.11
C VAL A 347 19.21 17.20 0.20
N ALA A 348 18.56 16.06 -0.03
CA ALA A 348 19.21 14.77 0.05
C ALA A 348 18.78 13.89 -1.12
N PHE A 349 19.78 13.28 -1.75
CA PHE A 349 19.61 12.37 -2.87
C PHE A 349 20.11 10.99 -2.47
N ARG A 350 19.44 9.96 -3.00
CA ARG A 350 19.86 8.58 -2.90
C ARG A 350 20.24 8.05 -4.28
N SER A 351 21.19 7.13 -4.34
CA SER A 351 21.61 6.50 -5.60
C SER A 351 22.23 5.13 -5.39
N ALA A 352 22.48 4.41 -6.49
CA ALA A 352 23.48 3.36 -6.54
C ALA A 352 24.89 3.95 -6.46
N HIS A 353 25.92 3.09 -6.53
CA HIS A 353 27.32 3.52 -6.53
C HIS A 353 27.63 4.51 -7.65
N LEU A 354 28.59 5.40 -7.40
CA LEU A 354 29.01 6.42 -8.36
C LEU A 354 30.28 6.04 -9.14
N SER A 355 30.78 4.80 -9.05
CA SER A 355 32.01 4.36 -9.75
C SER A 355 31.96 4.52 -11.26
N THR A 356 30.76 4.51 -11.86
CA THR A 356 30.50 4.65 -13.29
C THR A 356 30.04 6.06 -13.70
N VAL A 357 30.04 7.02 -12.77
CA VAL A 357 29.63 8.41 -13.06
C VAL A 357 30.51 9.02 -14.15
N THR A 358 29.89 9.67 -15.13
CA THR A 358 30.62 10.31 -16.23
C THR A 358 30.93 11.78 -15.90
N ALA A 359 31.74 12.45 -16.73
CA ALA A 359 31.95 13.89 -16.61
C ALA A 359 30.63 14.69 -16.65
N LYS A 360 29.67 14.28 -17.49
CA LYS A 360 28.32 14.87 -17.55
C LYS A 360 27.53 14.61 -16.27
N GLY A 361 27.68 13.42 -15.68
CA GLY A 361 27.13 13.09 -14.38
C GLY A 361 27.66 14.02 -13.27
N ILE A 362 28.98 14.24 -13.21
CA ILE A 362 29.62 15.16 -12.26
C ILE A 362 29.11 16.60 -12.44
N GLU A 363 28.99 17.09 -13.67
CA GLU A 363 28.39 18.41 -13.94
C GLU A 363 26.95 18.49 -13.44
N THR A 364 26.19 17.41 -13.56
CA THR A 364 24.82 17.35 -13.05
C THR A 364 24.80 17.41 -11.53
N LEU A 365 25.68 16.66 -10.84
CA LEU A 365 25.84 16.73 -9.38
C LEU A 365 26.17 18.16 -8.92
N LYS A 366 27.08 18.85 -9.63
CA LYS A 366 27.41 20.25 -9.36
C LYS A 366 26.21 21.19 -9.54
N LYS A 367 25.43 21.01 -10.61
CA LYS A 367 24.20 21.80 -10.86
C LYS A 367 23.12 21.56 -9.80
N LEU A 368 23.08 20.34 -9.24
CA LEU A 368 22.23 20.01 -8.10
C LEU A 368 22.76 20.58 -6.77
N GLY A 369 23.92 21.23 -6.77
CA GLY A 369 24.54 21.80 -5.58
C GLY A 369 25.22 20.77 -4.68
N VAL A 370 25.37 19.51 -5.14
CA VAL A 370 25.96 18.45 -4.33
C VAL A 370 27.43 18.77 -4.06
N LYS A 371 27.80 18.82 -2.78
CA LYS A 371 29.21 18.97 -2.35
C LYS A 371 29.72 17.80 -1.53
N LYS A 372 28.83 16.89 -1.09
CA LYS A 372 29.19 15.77 -0.22
C LYS A 372 28.49 14.47 -0.64
N VAL A 373 29.26 13.40 -0.68
CA VAL A 373 28.80 12.04 -0.96
C VAL A 373 29.16 11.15 0.23
N PHE A 374 28.17 10.46 0.78
CA PHE A 374 28.35 9.45 1.82
C PHE A 374 28.30 8.06 1.21
N ASP A 375 29.45 7.38 1.20
CA ASP A 375 29.60 6.01 0.69
C ASP A 375 29.54 5.00 1.82
N MET A 376 28.53 4.14 1.80
CA MET A 376 28.30 3.11 2.81
C MET A 376 28.74 1.71 2.39
N ARG A 377 29.38 1.58 1.22
CA ARG A 377 29.93 0.31 0.76
C ARG A 377 31.03 -0.15 1.69
N SER A 378 31.12 -1.46 1.88
CA SER A 378 32.28 -2.06 2.54
C SER A 378 33.52 -1.91 1.66
N PRO A 379 34.74 -2.03 2.20
CA PRO A 379 35.96 -1.97 1.40
C PRO A 379 35.96 -2.96 0.22
N ILE A 380 35.39 -4.15 0.42
CA ILE A 380 35.24 -5.21 -0.58
C ILE A 380 34.40 -4.73 -1.77
N GLU A 381 33.27 -4.10 -1.46
CA GLU A 381 32.38 -3.53 -2.47
C GLU A 381 33.08 -2.37 -3.20
N SER A 382 33.77 -1.49 -2.48
CA SER A 382 34.49 -0.37 -3.10
C SER A 382 35.65 -0.82 -4.00
N GLU A 383 36.37 -1.89 -3.63
CA GLU A 383 37.40 -2.51 -4.49
C GLU A 383 36.79 -3.16 -5.74
N HIS A 384 35.64 -3.83 -5.59
CA HIS A 384 34.92 -4.44 -6.70
C HIS A 384 34.47 -3.38 -7.72
N PHE A 385 33.88 -2.28 -7.22
CA PHE A 385 33.44 -1.13 -8.00
C PHE A 385 34.54 -0.05 -8.01
N LYS A 386 35.72 -0.36 -8.57
CA LYS A 386 36.90 0.54 -8.61
C LYS A 386 36.53 2.00 -8.88
N GLU A 387 36.71 2.86 -7.87
CA GLU A 387 36.40 4.28 -8.00
C GLU A 387 37.52 5.04 -8.70
N ASN A 388 37.19 5.75 -9.79
CA ASN A 388 38.15 6.62 -10.49
C ASN A 388 37.74 8.10 -10.55
N VAL A 389 36.57 8.50 -10.02
CA VAL A 389 35.93 9.72 -10.53
C VAL A 389 35.71 10.84 -9.50
N LEU A 390 35.50 10.54 -8.21
CA LEU A 390 35.11 11.56 -7.23
C LEU A 390 36.24 12.09 -6.34
N SER A 391 37.42 11.47 -6.36
CA SER A 391 38.52 11.77 -5.42
C SER A 391 39.49 12.89 -5.86
N THR A 392 39.29 13.55 -7.02
CA THR A 392 40.09 14.71 -7.49
C THR A 392 39.26 15.63 -8.41
N PRO A 393 39.76 16.82 -8.82
CA PRO A 393 39.30 18.19 -8.49
C PRO A 393 37.83 18.53 -8.85
N SER A 394 36.89 17.63 -8.56
CA SER A 394 35.45 17.80 -8.77
C SER A 394 34.82 18.77 -7.77
N GLY A 395 35.47 19.05 -6.62
CA GLY A 395 34.91 19.87 -5.56
C GLY A 395 33.82 19.18 -4.74
N ILE A 396 33.70 17.86 -4.87
CA ILE A 396 32.76 17.02 -4.11
C ILE A 396 33.58 16.18 -3.12
N GLU A 397 33.29 16.32 -1.83
CA GLU A 397 33.88 15.53 -0.75
C GLU A 397 33.23 14.14 -0.70
N VAL A 398 34.02 13.06 -0.69
CA VAL A 398 33.52 11.70 -0.46
C VAL A 398 33.89 11.25 0.94
N VAL A 399 32.88 10.90 1.73
CA VAL A 399 33.00 10.41 3.09
C VAL A 399 32.67 8.91 3.09
N HIS A 400 33.69 8.07 3.25
CA HIS A 400 33.49 6.62 3.38
C HIS A 400 33.11 6.28 4.83
N LEU A 401 31.94 5.67 5.01
CA LEU A 401 31.36 5.37 6.32
C LEU A 401 31.66 3.95 6.81
N SER A 402 32.25 3.08 6.00
CA SER A 402 32.70 1.76 6.47
C SER A 402 34.12 1.82 7.05
N GLU A 403 34.38 1.10 8.14
CA GLU A 403 35.75 0.88 8.61
C GLU A 403 36.57 0.14 7.54
N GLN A 404 37.80 0.57 7.30
CA GLN A 404 38.77 -0.17 6.50
C GLN A 404 39.17 -1.46 7.25
N SER A 405 38.52 -2.58 6.94
CA SER A 405 39.00 -3.88 7.41
C SER A 405 40.25 -4.27 6.61
N LYS A 406 41.43 -4.05 7.19
CA LYS A 406 42.70 -4.59 6.67
C LYS A 406 42.63 -6.12 6.75
N GLY A 407 42.36 -6.79 5.63
CA GLY A 407 42.23 -8.26 5.55
C GLY A 407 42.55 -8.80 4.16
N ASN A 408 42.62 -10.14 4.04
CA ASN A 408 42.93 -10.85 2.79
C ASN A 408 41.76 -10.74 1.79
N SER A 409 42.02 -10.17 0.61
CA SER A 409 41.02 -9.87 -0.43
C SER A 409 40.30 -11.11 -1.00
N THR A 410 40.94 -12.29 -1.00
CA THR A 410 40.31 -13.53 -1.51
C THR A 410 39.16 -13.99 -0.61
N LEU A 411 39.39 -14.05 0.71
CA LEU A 411 38.39 -14.50 1.69
C LEU A 411 37.21 -13.52 1.79
N GLN A 412 37.51 -12.24 1.56
CA GLN A 412 36.55 -11.16 1.50
C GLN A 412 35.61 -11.27 0.27
N ASN A 413 36.16 -11.56 -0.91
CA ASN A 413 35.37 -11.80 -2.13
C ASN A 413 34.45 -13.03 -2.01
N GLU A 414 34.92 -14.12 -1.41
CA GLU A 414 34.08 -15.31 -1.16
C GLU A 414 32.90 -15.01 -0.23
N LEU A 415 33.13 -14.23 0.83
CA LEU A 415 32.08 -13.86 1.78
C LEU A 415 31.02 -12.95 1.14
N PHE A 416 31.45 -12.03 0.28
CA PHE A 416 30.57 -11.16 -0.49
C PHE A 416 29.70 -11.96 -1.47
N SER A 417 30.31 -12.85 -2.26
CA SER A 417 29.58 -13.76 -3.17
C SER A 417 28.56 -14.63 -2.43
N LYS A 418 28.93 -15.23 -1.29
CA LYS A 418 28.00 -16.03 -0.47
C LYS A 418 26.83 -15.20 0.08
N THR A 419 27.06 -13.93 0.40
CA THR A 419 26.01 -13.03 0.89
C THR A 419 25.02 -12.67 -0.22
N LEU A 420 25.52 -12.32 -1.40
CA LEU A 420 24.69 -12.05 -2.58
C LEU A 420 23.88 -13.27 -3.01
N ILE A 421 24.46 -14.47 -2.98
CA ILE A 421 23.75 -15.70 -3.33
C ILE A 421 22.64 -16.02 -2.34
N LYS A 422 22.87 -15.83 -1.04
CA LYS A 422 21.82 -15.93 -0.03
C LYS A 422 20.71 -14.90 -0.25
N ALA A 423 21.05 -13.68 -0.68
CA ALA A 423 20.07 -12.66 -1.03
C ALA A 423 19.27 -13.05 -2.29
N ALA A 424 19.93 -13.58 -3.31
CA ALA A 424 19.29 -14.06 -4.55
C ALA A 424 18.32 -15.21 -4.30
N LEU A 425 18.66 -16.13 -3.38
CA LEU A 425 17.83 -17.28 -3.04
C LEU A 425 16.64 -16.93 -2.13
N ARG A 426 16.70 -15.80 -1.41
CA ARG A 426 15.59 -15.34 -0.57
C ARG A 426 14.60 -14.57 -1.43
N SER A 427 13.34 -14.98 -1.40
CA SER A 427 12.24 -14.30 -2.07
C SER A 427 11.97 -12.93 -1.40
N ASN A 428 12.73 -11.90 -1.76
CA ASN A 428 12.53 -10.46 -1.43
C ASN A 428 12.36 -10.06 0.05
N ALA A 429 12.30 -11.01 0.98
CA ALA A 429 12.18 -10.84 2.41
C ALA A 429 13.57 -10.75 3.04
N VAL A 430 14.33 -9.71 2.68
CA VAL A 430 15.47 -9.34 3.51
C VAL A 430 14.89 -8.78 4.80
N SER A 431 15.08 -9.51 5.89
CA SER A 431 14.95 -8.91 7.22
C SER A 431 15.98 -7.78 7.29
N TYR A 432 15.53 -6.53 7.32
CA TYR A 432 16.40 -5.37 7.52
C TYR A 432 16.90 -5.28 8.97
N VAL A 433 16.48 -6.19 9.85
CA VAL A 433 16.85 -6.25 11.28
C VAL A 433 18.36 -6.31 11.50
N PRO A 434 19.13 -7.19 10.82
CA PRO A 434 20.57 -7.24 11.02
C PRO A 434 21.24 -5.93 10.61
N LEU A 435 20.69 -5.21 9.61
CA LEU A 435 21.22 -3.91 9.19
C LEU A 435 20.89 -2.80 10.21
N LEU A 436 19.73 -2.86 10.88
CA LEU A 436 19.40 -1.99 12.02
C LEU A 436 20.35 -2.22 13.20
N GLU A 437 20.93 -3.41 13.39
CA GLU A 437 21.84 -3.67 14.51
C GLU A 437 23.30 -3.39 14.18
N THR A 438 23.75 -3.76 12.97
CA THR A 438 25.18 -3.80 12.64
C THR A 438 25.70 -2.54 11.96
N ALA A 439 24.84 -1.76 11.30
CA ALA A 439 25.29 -0.78 10.32
C ALA A 439 25.09 0.69 10.73
N ILE A 440 24.36 1.00 11.80
CA ILE A 440 23.88 2.38 12.02
C ILE A 440 24.82 3.30 12.81
N PRO A 441 25.69 2.84 13.73
CA PRO A 441 26.66 3.75 14.35
C PRO A 441 27.52 4.52 13.33
N THR A 442 27.72 3.97 12.12
CA THR A 442 28.44 4.62 11.03
C THR A 442 27.60 5.60 10.20
N TYR A 443 26.28 5.63 10.36
CA TYR A 443 25.38 6.52 9.61
C TYR A 443 25.13 7.86 10.29
N LYS A 444 25.60 8.03 11.53
CA LYS A 444 25.49 9.28 12.30
C LYS A 444 25.93 10.52 11.51
N PRO A 445 27.04 10.49 10.74
CA PRO A 445 27.49 11.66 10.00
C PRO A 445 26.47 12.19 8.98
N ILE A 446 25.60 11.34 8.44
CA ILE A 446 24.54 11.76 7.51
C ILE A 446 23.50 12.62 8.25
N PHE A 447 23.07 12.17 9.42
CA PHE A 447 22.09 12.91 10.23
C PHE A 447 22.68 14.18 10.83
N GLU A 448 23.94 14.16 11.26
CA GLU A 448 24.67 15.35 11.72
C GLU A 448 24.82 16.38 10.60
N HIS A 449 25.09 15.94 9.37
CA HIS A 449 25.12 16.85 8.22
C HIS A 449 23.76 17.51 7.96
N LEU A 450 22.66 16.75 8.00
CA LEU A 450 21.31 17.30 7.85
C LEU A 450 20.89 18.22 9.01
N ARG A 451 21.51 18.06 10.18
CA ARG A 451 21.36 18.96 11.34
C ARG A 451 22.13 20.27 11.13
N ASP A 452 23.38 20.18 10.68
CA ASP A 452 24.35 21.28 10.77
C ASP A 452 24.51 22.08 9.47
N ASP A 453 24.29 21.47 8.30
CA ASP A 453 24.63 22.03 6.99
C ASP A 453 23.58 21.68 5.93
N ILE A 454 22.32 22.08 6.19
CA ILE A 454 21.18 21.77 5.33
C ILE A 454 21.26 22.41 3.93
N ASP A 455 22.00 23.52 3.81
CA ASP A 455 22.18 24.26 2.56
C ASP A 455 23.20 23.60 1.62
N THR A 456 23.80 22.50 2.05
CA THR A 456 24.70 21.67 1.25
C THR A 456 24.00 20.36 0.88
N PRO A 457 23.45 20.24 -0.35
CA PRO A 457 22.84 18.99 -0.78
C PRO A 457 23.80 17.81 -0.77
N ILE A 458 23.30 16.64 -0.37
CA ILE A 458 24.10 15.42 -0.24
C ILE A 458 23.60 14.29 -1.11
N VAL A 459 24.51 13.38 -1.43
CA VAL A 459 24.18 12.05 -1.94
C VAL A 459 24.60 11.02 -0.90
N PHE A 460 23.74 10.05 -0.60
CA PHE A 460 24.14 8.87 0.17
C PHE A 460 23.82 7.59 -0.61
N HIS A 461 24.77 6.67 -0.68
CA HIS A 461 24.63 5.47 -1.48
C HIS A 461 25.27 4.23 -0.84
N CYS A 462 24.88 3.08 -1.34
CA CYS A 462 25.60 1.82 -1.16
C CYS A 462 25.92 1.25 -2.55
N SER A 463 25.94 -0.08 -2.73
CA SER A 463 26.15 -0.70 -4.04
C SER A 463 24.97 -0.41 -4.98
N LEU A 464 23.79 -0.96 -4.70
CA LEU A 464 22.59 -0.74 -5.54
C LEU A 464 21.77 0.49 -5.14
N GLY A 465 22.08 1.13 -4.01
CA GLY A 465 21.25 2.20 -3.46
C GLY A 465 19.91 1.71 -2.90
N LYS A 466 19.87 0.42 -2.53
CA LYS A 466 18.63 -0.32 -2.21
C LYS A 466 18.48 -0.52 -0.71
N ASP A 467 19.35 -1.31 -0.07
CA ASP A 467 19.12 -1.80 1.29
C ASP A 467 19.63 -0.83 2.37
N ARG A 468 20.95 -0.59 2.47
CA ARG A 468 21.53 0.38 3.43
C ARG A 468 21.03 1.81 3.20
N THR A 469 21.03 2.23 1.94
CA THR A 469 20.41 3.49 1.50
C THR A 469 18.90 3.51 1.79
N GLY A 470 18.22 2.39 1.64
CA GLY A 470 16.81 2.25 1.98
C GLY A 470 16.54 2.50 3.45
N ILE A 471 17.33 1.92 4.36
CA ILE A 471 17.17 2.13 5.81
C ILE A 471 17.32 3.60 6.20
N ILE A 472 18.33 4.30 5.68
CA ILE A 472 18.46 5.74 5.96
C ILE A 472 17.25 6.51 5.45
N THR A 473 16.79 6.18 4.24
CA THR A 473 15.60 6.82 3.66
C THR A 473 14.37 6.55 4.53
N ILE A 474 14.16 5.30 4.96
CA ILE A 474 13.08 4.91 5.88
C ILE A 474 13.15 5.72 7.19
N LEU A 475 14.33 5.77 7.83
CA LEU A 475 14.53 6.50 9.08
C LEU A 475 14.26 8.01 8.91
N LEU A 476 14.76 8.62 7.84
CA LEU A 476 14.55 10.05 7.55
C LEU A 476 13.08 10.39 7.29
N LEU A 477 12.39 9.59 6.46
CA LEU A 477 10.99 9.85 6.13
C LEU A 477 10.06 9.59 7.31
N LEU A 478 10.30 8.54 8.10
CA LEU A 478 9.57 8.30 9.35
C LEU A 478 9.85 9.39 10.39
N LEU A 479 11.10 9.86 10.49
CA LEU A 479 11.44 11.00 11.35
C LEU A 479 10.66 12.26 10.94
N CYS A 480 10.48 12.46 9.63
CA CYS A 480 9.67 13.52 9.05
C CYS A 480 8.16 13.30 9.17
N ASN A 481 7.69 12.21 9.81
CA ASN A 481 6.27 11.89 9.95
C ASN A 481 5.56 11.64 8.61
N VAL A 482 6.27 11.08 7.63
CA VAL A 482 5.68 10.53 6.38
C VAL A 482 5.03 9.18 6.68
N ASP A 483 3.89 8.92 6.06
CA ASP A 483 3.13 7.70 6.29
C ASP A 483 3.94 6.42 5.93
N PRO A 484 3.96 5.39 6.79
CA PRO A 484 4.68 4.14 6.53
C PRO A 484 4.36 3.46 5.19
N LEU A 485 3.12 3.56 4.70
CA LEU A 485 2.73 3.02 3.40
C LEU A 485 3.42 3.77 2.25
N ILE A 486 3.58 5.09 2.38
CA ILE A 486 4.33 5.90 1.40
C ILE A 486 5.82 5.58 1.47
N VAL A 487 6.38 5.42 2.67
CA VAL A 487 7.79 5.02 2.87
C VAL A 487 8.07 3.65 2.23
N ALA A 488 7.16 2.69 2.38
CA ALA A 488 7.28 1.37 1.78
C ALA A 488 7.23 1.43 0.24
N GLN A 489 6.34 2.26 -0.32
CA GLN A 489 6.25 2.46 -1.77
C GLN A 489 7.46 3.23 -2.34
N GLU A 490 7.98 4.25 -1.63
CA GLU A 490 9.23 4.93 -2.01
C GLU A 490 10.38 3.94 -2.10
N SER A 491 10.50 3.05 -1.12
CA SER A 491 11.56 2.04 -1.12
C SER A 491 11.44 1.14 -2.35
N ALA A 492 10.21 0.70 -2.67
CA ALA A 492 9.91 -0.12 -3.84
C ALA A 492 10.31 0.53 -5.17
N LEU A 493 10.37 1.89 -5.27
CA LEU A 493 10.88 2.61 -6.46
C LEU A 493 12.28 2.17 -6.88
N SER A 494 13.07 1.62 -5.96
CA SER A 494 14.39 1.09 -6.27
C SER A 494 14.33 0.00 -7.36
N LYS A 495 13.25 -0.78 -7.46
CA LYS A 495 13.06 -1.78 -8.52
C LYS A 495 13.24 -1.19 -9.91
N VAL A 496 12.65 -0.01 -10.15
CA VAL A 496 12.81 0.71 -11.43
C VAL A 496 14.21 1.33 -11.54
N GLY A 497 14.70 1.91 -10.45
CA GLY A 497 15.97 2.64 -10.45
C GLY A 497 17.21 1.76 -10.65
N VAL A 498 17.18 0.49 -10.24
CA VAL A 498 18.31 -0.44 -10.38
C VAL A 498 18.23 -1.30 -11.63
N GLU A 499 17.18 -1.19 -12.43
CA GLU A 499 16.98 -2.02 -13.62
C GLU A 499 18.13 -1.87 -14.63
N ALA A 500 18.72 -0.66 -14.71
CA ALA A 500 19.91 -0.40 -15.52
C ALA A 500 21.15 -1.22 -15.10
N LEU A 501 21.19 -1.72 -13.86
CA LEU A 501 22.27 -2.56 -13.32
C LEU A 501 22.04 -4.05 -13.56
N ARG A 502 20.92 -4.45 -14.17
CA ARG A 502 20.62 -5.87 -14.46
C ARG A 502 21.72 -6.57 -15.26
N PRO A 503 22.26 -6.01 -16.36
CA PRO A 503 23.30 -6.70 -17.12
C PRO A 503 24.57 -6.92 -16.29
N GLU A 504 24.92 -5.97 -15.43
CA GLU A 504 26.06 -6.08 -14.51
C GLU A 504 25.84 -7.20 -13.48
N MET A 505 24.65 -7.27 -12.87
CA MET A 505 24.31 -8.35 -11.94
C MET A 505 24.26 -9.72 -12.61
N GLN A 506 23.73 -9.80 -13.84
CA GLN A 506 23.75 -11.03 -14.63
C GLN A 506 25.17 -11.47 -14.96
N HIS A 507 26.05 -10.54 -15.33
CA HIS A 507 27.46 -10.81 -15.56
C HIS A 507 28.14 -11.33 -14.29
N PHE A 508 27.91 -10.68 -13.14
CA PHE A 508 28.42 -11.13 -11.84
C PHE A 508 28.06 -12.59 -11.52
N PHE A 509 26.86 -13.06 -11.90
CA PHE A 509 26.45 -14.44 -11.65
C PHE A 509 26.87 -15.45 -12.71
N THR A 510 27.26 -15.00 -13.91
CA THR A 510 27.62 -15.89 -15.04
C THR A 510 29.12 -15.99 -15.28
N ALA A 511 29.94 -15.06 -14.78
CA ALA A 511 31.39 -15.00 -15.01
C ALA A 511 32.22 -16.03 -14.20
N LYS A 512 31.63 -17.15 -13.74
CA LYS A 512 32.27 -18.14 -12.84
C LYS A 512 32.85 -17.56 -11.54
N THR A 513 32.31 -16.43 -11.09
CA THR A 513 32.58 -15.78 -9.80
C THR A 513 31.97 -16.53 -8.60
N ILE A 514 31.22 -17.59 -8.88
CA ILE A 514 30.55 -18.45 -7.92
C ILE A 514 31.39 -19.72 -7.77
N ASP A 515 31.89 -19.97 -6.56
CA ASP A 515 32.65 -21.17 -6.25
C ASP A 515 31.75 -22.43 -6.26
N SER A 516 32.36 -23.62 -6.32
CA SER A 516 31.63 -24.91 -6.36
C SER A 516 30.76 -25.15 -5.12
N GLY A 517 31.13 -24.57 -3.96
CA GLY A 517 30.32 -24.64 -2.75
C GLY A 517 29.04 -23.82 -2.86
N ALA A 518 29.11 -22.68 -3.52
CA ALA A 518 27.97 -21.83 -3.78
C ALA A 518 27.04 -22.39 -4.89
N GLU A 519 27.58 -23.05 -5.92
CA GLU A 519 26.78 -23.82 -6.89
C GLU A 519 25.99 -24.94 -6.21
N GLN A 520 26.65 -25.70 -5.33
CA GLN A 520 25.99 -26.76 -4.55
C GLN A 520 24.93 -26.18 -3.61
N TYR A 521 25.23 -25.08 -2.92
CA TYR A 521 24.26 -24.39 -2.07
C TYR A 521 23.01 -23.94 -2.83
N ILE A 522 23.16 -23.38 -4.04
CA ILE A 522 22.03 -23.01 -4.90
C ILE A 522 21.20 -24.24 -5.27
N LYS A 523 21.87 -25.33 -5.66
CA LYS A 523 21.18 -26.59 -6.01
C LYS A 523 20.35 -27.13 -4.85
N ASP A 524 20.86 -27.01 -3.63
CA ASP A 524 20.22 -27.52 -2.41
C ASP A 524 19.10 -26.59 -1.88
N ASN A 525 19.10 -25.30 -2.25
CA ASN A 525 18.21 -24.28 -1.68
C ASN A 525 17.31 -23.58 -2.71
N LYS A 526 17.37 -23.93 -4.00
CA LYS A 526 16.52 -23.29 -5.00
C LYS A 526 15.03 -23.57 -4.73
N PRO A 527 14.15 -22.55 -4.85
CA PRO A 527 12.72 -22.70 -4.56
C PRO A 527 11.99 -23.72 -5.47
N SER A 528 12.46 -23.87 -6.70
CA SER A 528 11.85 -24.77 -7.67
C SER A 528 12.87 -25.33 -8.67
N PRO A 529 12.54 -26.41 -9.40
CA PRO A 529 13.41 -26.95 -10.45
C PRO A 529 13.72 -25.93 -11.55
N GLU A 530 12.75 -25.09 -11.92
CA GLU A 530 12.82 -24.08 -12.98
C GLU A 530 13.55 -22.79 -12.55
N TRP A 531 13.78 -22.60 -11.25
CA TRP A 531 14.45 -21.41 -10.72
C TRP A 531 15.91 -21.36 -11.19
N SER A 532 16.34 -20.18 -11.63
CA SER A 532 17.72 -19.92 -12.06
C SER A 532 18.27 -18.64 -11.44
N LEU A 533 19.56 -18.66 -11.10
CA LEU A 533 20.22 -17.51 -10.50
C LEU A 533 20.26 -16.31 -11.44
N ALA A 534 20.51 -16.54 -12.74
CA ALA A 534 20.65 -15.49 -13.74
C ALA A 534 19.34 -14.74 -14.07
N LYS A 535 18.19 -15.35 -13.78
CA LYS A 535 16.86 -14.75 -13.98
C LYS A 535 16.24 -14.40 -12.63
N ASP A 536 15.79 -15.42 -11.90
CA ASP A 536 15.00 -15.28 -10.69
C ASP A 536 15.85 -14.74 -9.52
N GLY A 537 17.12 -15.14 -9.44
CA GLY A 537 18.05 -14.61 -8.44
C GLY A 537 18.37 -13.13 -8.65
N VAL A 538 18.57 -12.71 -9.90
CA VAL A 538 18.75 -11.30 -10.26
C VAL A 538 17.48 -10.51 -10.00
N ASP A 539 16.30 -11.04 -10.36
CA ASP A 539 15.02 -10.40 -10.04
C ASP A 539 14.85 -10.17 -8.54
N ASN A 540 15.22 -11.15 -7.71
CA ASN A 540 15.18 -11.03 -6.26
C ASN A 540 16.14 -9.95 -5.73
N ILE A 541 17.34 -9.85 -6.29
CA ILE A 541 18.33 -8.84 -5.88
C ILE A 541 17.89 -7.43 -6.29
N LEU A 542 17.31 -7.27 -7.47
CA LEU A 542 16.92 -5.96 -8.00
C LEU A 542 15.57 -5.48 -7.44
N SER A 543 14.80 -6.37 -6.82
CA SER A 543 13.51 -6.03 -6.23
C SER A 543 13.62 -5.52 -4.79
N ILE A 544 12.69 -4.65 -4.40
CA ILE A 544 12.32 -4.44 -3.00
C ILE A 544 10.84 -4.75 -2.87
N ASP A 545 10.50 -5.62 -1.91
CA ASP A 545 9.11 -5.82 -1.50
C ASP A 545 8.70 -4.76 -0.47
N SER A 546 7.65 -3.99 -0.79
CA SER A 546 7.05 -3.03 0.14
C SER A 546 6.57 -3.69 1.44
N ASN A 547 6.17 -4.97 1.40
CA ASN A 547 5.76 -5.69 2.60
C ASN A 547 6.94 -5.90 3.56
N ALA A 548 8.10 -6.28 3.06
CA ALA A 548 9.31 -6.43 3.86
C ALA A 548 9.73 -5.09 4.52
N VAL A 549 9.47 -3.97 3.83
CA VAL A 549 9.67 -2.63 4.40
C VAL A 549 8.66 -2.36 5.52
N LEU A 550 7.37 -2.63 5.32
CA LEU A 550 6.35 -2.46 6.38
C LEU A 550 6.64 -3.34 7.61
N GLU A 551 7.07 -4.58 7.41
CA GLU A 551 7.52 -5.46 8.50
C GLU A 551 8.71 -4.88 9.26
N THR A 552 9.66 -4.29 8.54
CA THR A 552 10.81 -3.60 9.12
C THR A 552 10.38 -2.39 9.94
N ILE A 553 9.43 -1.59 9.44
CA ILE A 553 8.90 -0.44 10.18
C ILE A 553 8.16 -0.91 11.44
N THR A 554 7.36 -1.98 11.34
CA THR A 554 6.69 -2.59 12.50
C THR A 554 7.68 -3.08 13.53
N LEU A 555 8.76 -3.74 13.09
CA LEU A 555 9.81 -4.21 13.98
C LEU A 555 10.58 -3.04 14.61
N LEU A 556 10.89 -2.00 13.83
CA LEU A 556 11.51 -0.76 14.32
C LEU A 556 10.68 -0.15 15.44
N GLN A 557 9.35 -0.10 15.24
CA GLN A 557 8.41 0.38 16.25
C GLN A 557 8.39 -0.49 17.51
N ASN A 558 8.32 -1.81 17.34
CA ASN A 558 8.16 -2.75 18.46
C ASN A 558 9.46 -2.93 19.28
N GLN A 559 10.62 -2.96 18.63
CA GLN A 559 11.90 -3.22 19.30
C GLN A 559 12.57 -1.95 19.83
N TYR A 560 12.43 -0.83 19.12
CA TYR A 560 13.17 0.39 19.44
C TYR A 560 12.28 1.58 19.79
N GLY A 561 10.96 1.45 19.69
CA GLY A 561 10.01 2.55 19.96
C GLY A 561 9.78 3.48 18.77
N GLY A 562 10.28 3.11 17.57
CA GLY A 562 10.13 3.87 16.33
C GLY A 562 11.44 4.56 15.89
N ALA A 563 11.39 5.27 14.76
CA ALA A 563 12.56 5.87 14.14
C ALA A 563 13.26 6.91 15.05
N GLU A 564 12.49 7.77 15.72
CA GLU A 564 13.06 8.77 16.63
C GLU A 564 13.79 8.13 17.82
N ALA A 565 13.14 7.20 18.52
CA ALA A 565 13.74 6.51 19.66
C ALA A 565 14.94 5.66 19.23
N TYR A 566 14.91 5.09 18.03
CA TYR A 566 16.07 4.44 17.44
C TYR A 566 17.24 5.42 17.24
N LEU A 567 17.00 6.57 16.63
CA LEU A 567 18.01 7.60 16.39
C LEU A 567 18.57 8.19 17.70
N THR A 568 17.76 8.34 18.74
CA THR A 568 18.26 8.81 20.03
C THR A 568 19.07 7.74 20.77
N ASN A 569 18.53 6.53 20.87
CA ASN A 569 19.06 5.50 21.78
C ASN A 569 20.19 4.68 21.16
N LYS A 570 20.19 4.51 19.83
CA LYS A 570 21.21 3.74 19.11
C LYS A 570 22.24 4.63 18.40
N LEU A 571 21.79 5.75 17.84
CA LEU A 571 22.66 6.66 17.10
C LEU A 571 23.22 7.81 17.97
N GLY A 572 22.69 8.00 19.18
CA GLY A 572 23.18 8.98 20.14
C GLY A 572 22.89 10.43 19.73
N LEU A 573 21.81 10.66 18.97
CA LEU A 573 21.30 12.00 18.69
C LEU A 573 20.44 12.47 19.88
N SER A 574 20.63 13.71 20.31
CA SER A 574 19.80 14.32 21.35
C SER A 574 18.41 14.69 20.80
N ALA A 575 17.44 14.92 21.68
CA ALA A 575 16.13 15.44 21.28
C ALA A 575 16.25 16.79 20.54
N ALA A 576 17.24 17.62 20.89
CA ALA A 576 17.53 18.87 20.20
C ALA A 576 18.03 18.64 18.77
N ASP A 577 18.89 17.62 18.56
CA ASP A 577 19.36 17.23 17.23
C ASP A 577 18.19 16.77 16.35
N ILE A 578 17.31 15.93 16.89
CA ILE A 578 16.12 15.46 16.19
C ILE A 578 15.21 16.63 15.79
N ALA A 579 14.96 17.57 16.70
CA ALA A 579 14.16 18.75 16.42
C ALA A 579 14.79 19.64 15.33
N ALA A 580 16.11 19.82 15.36
CA ALA A 580 16.84 20.57 14.34
C ALA A 580 16.77 19.89 12.97
N ILE A 581 16.99 18.58 12.89
CA ILE A 581 16.87 17.81 11.64
C ILE A 581 15.47 17.93 11.06
N ARG A 582 14.40 17.75 11.87
CA ARG A 582 13.01 17.93 11.42
C ARG A 582 12.76 19.33 10.90
N LYS A 583 13.20 20.36 11.64
CA LYS A 583 13.07 21.77 11.23
C LYS A 583 13.77 22.04 9.90
N ASN A 584 14.91 21.40 9.68
CA ASN A 584 15.72 21.55 8.47
C ASN A 584 15.14 20.77 7.28
N LEU A 585 14.52 19.62 7.52
CA LEU A 585 13.96 18.78 6.45
C LEU A 585 12.51 19.13 6.08
N LEU A 586 11.79 19.90 6.90
CA LEU A 586 10.37 20.17 6.67
C LEU A 586 10.11 21.63 6.30
N PHE A 587 9.11 21.85 5.44
CA PHE A 587 8.54 23.16 5.19
C PHE A 587 7.02 23.08 5.15
N THR A 588 6.36 24.21 5.40
CA THR A 588 4.92 24.38 5.20
C THR A 588 4.70 24.95 3.79
N PRO A 589 3.93 24.28 2.92
CA PRO A 589 3.69 24.71 1.53
C PRO A 589 3.02 26.08 1.38
#